data_AF-A0A7X6VJ14-F1
#
_entry.id   AF-A0A7X6VJ14-F1
#
_cell.length_a   1.000
_cell.length_b   1.000
_cell.length_c   1.000
_cell.angle_alpha   90.00
_cell.angle_beta   90.00
_cell.angle_gamma   90.00
#
_symmetry.space_group_name_H-M   'P 1'
#
loop_
_entity.id
_entity.type
_entity.pdbx_description
1 polymer ?
#
loop_
_entity_poly.entity_id
_entity_poly.type
_entity_poly.pdbx_seq_one_letter_code
_entity_poly.pdbx_strand_id
1 'polypeptide(L)'
;MKGAAASTRGLSAYNLLLISILQIIIIGPISNIIPTLGEEIGWRGYLLPKLRMLLTHRAALVITGIIWDIWHIPVIVMGHNYGTDYMGYPWLGILAMIVFCVVLGVIEGYISIKF
;
A
#
# COMPACT_ATOMS: atom_id res chain seq x y z
N MET A 1 -22.65 38.71 37.23
CA MET A 1 -21.83 38.97 36.02
C MET A 1 -21.71 37.65 35.26
N LYS A 2 -22.34 37.56 34.09
CA LYS A 2 -22.36 36.35 33.23
C LYS A 2 -21.03 36.28 32.46
N GLY A 3 -20.15 35.34 32.82
CA GLY A 3 -18.96 35.03 32.03
C GLY A 3 -19.37 34.16 30.85
N ALA A 4 -19.13 34.65 29.63
CA ALA A 4 -19.38 33.92 28.39
C ALA A 4 -18.53 32.64 28.38
N ALA A 5 -19.19 31.48 28.46
CA ALA A 5 -18.58 30.22 28.09
C ALA A 5 -18.27 30.30 26.59
N ALA A 6 -16.99 30.46 26.24
CA ALA A 6 -16.53 30.37 24.87
C ALA A 6 -16.97 28.99 24.33
N SER A 7 -17.94 28.96 23.41
CA SER A 7 -18.29 27.72 22.75
C SER A 7 -17.09 27.33 21.89
N THR A 8 -16.29 26.37 22.34
CA THR A 8 -15.31 25.71 21.48
C THR A 8 -16.12 24.99 20.40
N ARG A 9 -16.34 25.65 19.25
CA ARG A 9 -16.84 24.97 18.05
C ARG A 9 -15.73 24.02 17.60
N GLY A 10 -15.69 22.82 18.19
CA GLY A 10 -14.88 21.74 17.69
C GLY A 10 -15.23 21.49 16.22
N LEU A 11 -14.23 21.12 15.42
CA LEU A 11 -14.46 20.71 14.04
C LEU A 11 -15.48 19.57 14.04
N SER A 12 -16.53 19.69 13.23
CA SER A 12 -17.51 18.60 13.05
C SER A 12 -16.84 17.40 12.39
N ALA A 13 -17.42 16.20 12.57
CA ALA A 13 -16.92 14.98 11.92
C ALA A 13 -16.85 15.13 10.39
N TYR A 14 -17.81 15.85 9.80
CA TYR A 14 -17.79 16.18 8.38
C TYR A 14 -16.56 17.00 7.98
N ASN A 15 -16.23 18.03 8.76
CA ASN A 15 -15.06 18.88 8.49
C ASN A 15 -13.76 18.08 8.63
N LEU A 16 -13.67 17.20 9.64
CA LEU A 16 -12.51 16.33 9.84
C LEU A 16 -12.34 15.33 8.68
N LEU A 17 -13.44 14.73 8.21
CA LEU A 17 -13.42 13.84 7.06
C LEU A 17 -12.95 14.58 5.80
N LEU A 18 -13.51 15.77 5.54
CA LEU A 18 -13.13 16.58 4.39
C LEU A 18 -11.65 16.94 4.42
N ILE A 19 -11.16 17.38 5.58
CA ILE A 19 -9.73 17.69 5.78
C ILE A 19 -8.88 16.43 5.54
N SER A 20 -9.28 15.28 6.07
CA SER A 20 -8.53 14.02 5.91
C SER A 20 -8.45 13.59 4.44
N ILE A 21 -9.56 13.69 3.69
CA ILE A 21 -9.58 13.38 2.26
C ILE A 21 -8.64 14.31 1.49
N LEU A 22 -8.72 15.62 1.75
CA LEU A 22 -7.85 16.60 1.09
C LEU A 22 -6.37 16.35 1.41
N GLN A 23 -6.06 16.00 2.67
CA GLN A 23 -4.71 15.63 3.07
C GLN A 23 -4.22 14.37 2.35
N ILE A 24 -5.03 13.31 2.26
CA ILE A 24 -4.65 12.08 1.55
C ILE A 24 -4.37 12.36 0.07
N ILE A 25 -5.23 13.15 -0.60
CA ILE A 25 -5.07 13.46 -2.04
C ILE A 25 -3.82 14.28 -2.31
N ILE A 26 -3.48 15.23 -1.43
CA ILE A 26 -2.35 16.15 -1.65
C ILE A 26 -1.05 15.56 -1.12
N ILE A 27 -1.04 15.14 0.14
CA ILE A 27 0.17 14.70 0.86
C ILE A 27 0.50 13.25 0.52
N GLY A 28 -0.52 12.40 0.29
CA GLY A 28 -0.33 10.98 0.00
C GLY A 28 0.60 10.75 -1.20
N PRO A 29 0.31 11.29 -2.40
CA PRO A 29 1.18 11.10 -3.56
C PRO A 29 2.58 11.67 -3.35
N ILE A 30 2.71 12.86 -2.73
CA ILE A 30 4.02 13.50 -2.53
C ILE A 30 4.89 12.68 -1.57
N SER A 31 4.31 12.18 -0.48
CA SER A 31 5.03 11.37 0.50
C SER A 31 5.41 9.98 -0.05
N ASN A 32 4.59 9.42 -0.94
CA ASN A 32 4.81 8.09 -1.49
C ASN A 32 5.54 8.09 -2.84
N ILE A 33 5.84 9.24 -3.44
CA ILE A 33 6.41 9.28 -4.79
C ILE A 33 7.73 8.51 -4.89
N ILE A 34 8.61 8.64 -3.91
CA ILE A 34 9.92 7.96 -3.90
C ILE A 34 9.76 6.45 -3.71
N PRO A 35 9.09 5.95 -2.65
CA PRO A 35 8.92 4.50 -2.49
C PRO A 35 8.15 3.88 -3.67
N THR A 36 7.04 4.48 -4.10
CA THR A 36 6.26 3.96 -5.23
C THR A 36 7.07 3.92 -6.52
N LEU A 37 7.82 4.98 -6.86
CA LEU A 37 8.67 4.94 -8.05
C LEU A 37 9.78 3.89 -7.94
N GLY A 38 10.42 3.78 -6.78
CA GLY A 38 11.46 2.77 -6.54
C GLY A 38 10.93 1.35 -6.71
N GLU A 39 9.76 1.09 -6.16
CA GLU A 39 9.04 -0.18 -6.30
C GLU A 39 8.68 -0.46 -7.76
N GLU A 40 8.04 0.48 -8.47
CA GLU A 40 7.66 0.28 -9.88
C GLU A 40 8.88 0.02 -10.78
N ILE A 41 9.97 0.77 -10.60
CA ILE A 41 11.20 0.58 -11.37
C ILE A 41 11.79 -0.81 -11.09
N GLY A 42 11.81 -1.25 -9.83
CA GLY A 42 12.34 -2.56 -9.45
C GLY A 42 11.46 -3.71 -9.98
N TRP A 43 10.16 -3.66 -9.72
CA TRP A 43 9.24 -4.76 -10.02
C TRP A 43 8.89 -4.83 -11.50
N ARG A 44 8.43 -3.72 -12.10
CA ARG A 44 7.92 -3.69 -13.48
C ARG A 44 9.00 -3.28 -14.46
N GLY A 45 9.88 -2.36 -14.06
CA GLY A 45 11.00 -1.91 -14.88
C GLY A 45 12.11 -2.97 -15.03
N TYR A 46 12.35 -3.79 -14.01
CA TYR A 46 13.47 -4.74 -14.00
C TYR A 46 13.05 -6.22 -13.84
N LEU A 47 12.38 -6.58 -12.74
CA LEU A 47 12.16 -7.99 -12.40
C LEU A 47 11.19 -8.69 -13.36
N LEU A 48 10.04 -8.08 -13.65
CA LEU A 48 9.00 -8.66 -14.50
C LEU A 48 9.51 -8.95 -15.94
N PRO A 49 10.20 -8.02 -16.64
CA PRO A 49 10.79 -8.31 -17.95
C PRO A 49 11.75 -9.50 -17.92
N LYS A 50 12.60 -9.61 -16.88
CA LYS A 50 13.55 -10.72 -16.74
C LYS A 50 12.85 -12.05 -16.50
N LEU A 51 11.82 -12.09 -15.66
CA LEU A 51 11.02 -13.30 -15.43
C LEU A 51 10.28 -13.74 -16.70
N ARG A 52 9.76 -12.80 -17.50
CA ARG A 52 9.10 -13.10 -18.77
C ARG A 52 10.03 -13.71 -19.83
N MET A 53 11.34 -13.53 -19.72
CA MET A 53 12.31 -14.21 -20.59
C MET A 53 12.47 -15.70 -20.24
N LEU A 54 12.13 -16.09 -19.02
CA LEU A 54 12.37 -17.43 -18.48
C LEU A 54 11.08 -18.23 -18.27
N LEU A 55 9.94 -17.55 -18.14
CA LEU A 55 8.66 -18.12 -17.71
C LEU A 55 7.51 -17.65 -18.60
N THR A 56 6.37 -18.34 -18.50
CA THR A 56 5.13 -17.85 -19.12
C THR A 56 4.69 -16.53 -18.48
N HIS A 57 3.98 -15.69 -19.23
CA HIS A 57 3.45 -14.41 -18.74
C HIS A 57 2.68 -14.55 -17.42
N ARG A 58 1.83 -15.58 -17.31
CA ARG A 58 1.02 -15.83 -16.11
C ARG A 58 1.90 -16.19 -14.92
N ALA A 59 2.88 -17.08 -15.12
CA ALA A 59 3.81 -17.47 -14.07
C ALA A 59 4.69 -16.29 -13.63
N ALA A 60 5.19 -15.51 -14.59
CA ALA A 60 5.97 -14.31 -14.31
C ALA A 60 5.19 -13.35 -13.40
N LEU A 61 3.95 -12.99 -13.76
CA LEU A 61 3.08 -12.10 -12.99
C LEU A 61 2.89 -12.56 -11.54
N VAL A 62 2.49 -13.83 -11.35
CA VAL A 62 2.26 -14.40 -10.02
C VAL A 62 3.54 -14.41 -9.19
N ILE A 63 4.68 -14.79 -9.79
CA ILE A 63 5.96 -14.85 -9.09
C ILE A 63 6.43 -13.46 -8.68
N THR A 64 6.28 -12.44 -9.54
CA THR A 64 6.57 -11.05 -9.12
C THR A 64 5.72 -10.63 -7.92
N GLY A 65 4.43 -10.95 -7.91
CA GLY A 65 3.54 -10.62 -6.78
C GLY A 65 3.95 -11.31 -5.47
N ILE A 66 4.38 -12.57 -5.55
CA ILE A 66 4.87 -13.32 -4.37
C ILE A 66 6.19 -12.72 -3.86
N ILE A 67 7.13 -12.40 -4.75
CA ILE A 67 8.41 -11.79 -4.35
C ILE A 67 8.17 -10.42 -3.70
N TRP A 68 7.22 -9.66 -4.25
CA TRP A 68 6.85 -8.36 -3.70
C TRP A 68 6.22 -8.47 -2.31
N ASP A 69 5.40 -9.50 -2.06
CA ASP A 69 4.91 -9.78 -0.72
C ASP A 69 6.05 -10.11 0.26
N ILE A 70 6.94 -11.03 -0.11
CA ILE A 70 8.07 -11.44 0.74
C ILE A 70 8.91 -10.23 1.16
N TRP A 71 9.07 -9.26 0.25
CA TRP A 71 9.77 -8.01 0.52
C TRP A 71 9.13 -7.18 1.63
N HIS A 72 7.82 -7.26 1.82
CA HIS A 72 7.08 -6.53 2.85
C HIS A 72 7.06 -7.21 4.22
N ILE A 73 7.34 -8.51 4.31
CA ILE A 73 7.24 -9.26 5.57
C ILE A 73 7.92 -8.54 6.75
N PRO A 74 9.17 -8.04 6.65
CA PRO A 74 9.83 -7.38 7.78
C PRO A 74 9.06 -6.16 8.30
N VAL A 75 8.55 -5.31 7.40
CA VAL A 75 7.83 -4.09 7.79
C VAL A 75 6.44 -4.40 8.35
N ILE A 76 5.76 -5.42 7.82
CA ILE A 76 4.50 -5.92 8.37
C ILE A 76 4.69 -6.45 9.78
N VAL A 77 5.75 -7.22 10.02
CA VAL A 77 6.11 -7.69 11.35
C VAL A 77 6.44 -6.49 12.26
N MET A 78 7.03 -5.41 11.78
CA MET A 78 7.21 -4.18 12.57
C MET A 78 5.90 -3.42 12.87
N GLY A 79 4.76 -3.91 12.40
CA GLY A 79 3.44 -3.31 12.63
C GLY A 79 3.00 -2.31 11.55
N HIS A 80 3.74 -2.21 10.44
CA HIS A 80 3.31 -1.40 9.30
C HIS A 80 2.00 -1.97 8.71
N ASN A 81 1.07 -1.09 8.29
CA ASN A 81 -0.29 -1.37 7.80
C ASN A 81 -1.31 -1.97 8.79
N TYR A 82 -0.91 -2.90 9.67
CA TYR A 82 -1.86 -3.66 10.50
C TYR A 82 -1.68 -3.46 12.01
N GLY A 83 -0.62 -2.78 12.45
CA GLY A 83 -0.24 -2.70 13.86
C GLY A 83 0.21 -4.06 14.42
N THR A 84 0.31 -4.15 15.75
CA THR A 84 0.69 -5.38 16.46
C THR A 84 -0.46 -5.97 17.30
N ASP A 85 -1.54 -5.22 17.48
CA ASP A 85 -2.59 -5.50 18.46
C ASP A 85 -3.80 -6.19 17.80
N TYR A 86 -3.55 -7.31 17.13
CA TYR A 86 -4.61 -8.16 16.58
C TYR A 86 -4.34 -9.64 16.85
N MET A 87 -5.41 -10.43 16.90
CA MET A 87 -5.32 -11.86 17.12
C MET A 87 -4.63 -12.54 15.93
N GLY A 88 -3.60 -13.34 16.18
CA GLY A 88 -2.85 -14.02 15.10
C GLY A 88 -1.74 -13.18 14.47
N TYR A 89 -1.29 -12.12 15.13
CA TYR A 89 -0.07 -11.39 14.76
C TYR A 89 1.19 -12.28 14.83
N PRO A 90 2.14 -12.18 13.87
CA PRO A 90 2.10 -11.36 12.65
C PRO A 90 1.45 -12.08 11.43
N TRP A 91 1.05 -13.33 11.59
CA TRP A 91 0.71 -14.24 10.49
C TRP A 91 -0.50 -13.80 9.67
N LEU A 92 -1.57 -13.30 10.31
CA LEU A 92 -2.74 -12.83 9.56
C LEU A 92 -2.45 -11.56 8.75
N GLY A 93 -1.59 -10.67 9.25
CA GLY A 93 -1.14 -9.50 8.49
C GLY A 93 -0.30 -9.89 7.28
N ILE A 94 0.61 -10.86 7.44
CA ILE A 94 1.38 -11.42 6.33
C ILE A 94 0.44 -12.06 5.30
N LEU A 95 -0.54 -12.86 5.72
CA LEU A 95 -1.49 -13.47 4.80
C LEU A 95 -2.33 -12.44 4.04
N ALA A 96 -2.79 -11.38 4.71
CA ALA A 96 -3.51 -10.29 4.08
C ALA A 96 -2.64 -9.56 3.05
N MET A 97 -1.36 -9.35 3.37
CA MET A 97 -0.39 -8.74 2.45
C MET A 97 -0.12 -9.61 1.22
N ILE A 98 0.00 -10.94 1.39
CA ILE A 98 0.17 -11.89 0.29
C ILE A 98 -0.95 -11.72 -0.73
N VAL A 99 -2.19 -11.73 -0.24
CA VAL A 99 -3.37 -11.61 -1.10
C VAL A 99 -3.36 -10.26 -1.82
N PHE A 100 -3.04 -9.18 -1.10
CA PHE A 100 -2.96 -7.84 -1.66
C PHE A 100 -1.89 -7.71 -2.75
N CYS A 101 -0.64 -8.08 -2.45
CA CYS A 101 0.50 -8.00 -3.37
C CYS A 101 0.33 -8.89 -4.59
N VAL A 102 -0.25 -10.10 -4.44
CA VAL A 102 -0.50 -10.97 -5.61
C VAL A 102 -1.58 -10.38 -6.51
N VAL A 103 -2.69 -9.91 -5.94
CA VAL A 103 -3.80 -9.35 -6.73
C VAL A 103 -3.36 -8.07 -7.45
N LEU A 104 -2.80 -7.10 -6.73
CA LEU A 104 -2.31 -5.87 -7.35
C LEU A 104 -1.10 -6.13 -8.25
N GLY A 105 -0.19 -7.01 -7.82
CA GLY A 105 0.97 -7.45 -8.60
C GLY A 105 0.59 -7.92 -10.00
N VAL A 106 -0.45 -8.77 -10.08
CA VAL A 106 -1.00 -9.27 -11.34
C VAL A 106 -1.68 -8.17 -12.14
N ILE A 107 -2.49 -7.30 -11.53
CA ILE A 107 -3.21 -6.22 -12.23
C ILE A 107 -2.21 -5.24 -12.85
N GLU A 108 -1.32 -4.68 -12.04
CA GLU A 108 -0.32 -3.71 -12.44
C GLU A 108 0.65 -4.32 -13.45
N GLY A 109 1.15 -5.53 -13.19
CA GLY A 109 2.03 -6.22 -14.12
C GLY A 109 1.35 -6.52 -15.46
N TYR A 110 0.07 -6.91 -15.46
CA TYR A 110 -0.69 -7.14 -16.69
C TYR A 110 -0.85 -5.84 -17.50
N ILE A 111 -1.14 -4.73 -16.82
CA ILE A 111 -1.20 -3.41 -17.42
C ILE A 111 0.16 -3.05 -18.05
N SER A 112 1.26 -3.20 -17.31
CA SER A 112 2.62 -2.89 -17.80
C SER A 112 3.06 -3.74 -19.01
N ILE A 113 2.49 -4.93 -19.19
CA ILE A 113 2.79 -5.78 -20.35
C ILE A 113 1.98 -5.37 -21.58
N LYS A 114 0.79 -4.81 -21.37
CA LYS A 114 -0.17 -4.53 -22.43
C LYS A 114 0.11 -3.20 -23.16
N PHE A 115 0.82 -2.30 -22.51
CA PHE A 115 1.33 -1.05 -23.08
C PHE A 115 2.79 -1.22 -23.51
#